data_AF-A0AAU7YV43-F1
#
_entry.id   AF-A0AAU7YV43-F1
#
_cell.length_a   1.000
_cell.length_b   1.000
_cell.length_c   1.000
_cell.angle_alpha   90.00
_cell.angle_beta   90.00
_cell.angle_gamma   90.00
#
_symmetry.space_group_name_H-M   'P 1'
#
loop_
_entity.id
_entity.type
_entity.pdbx_description
1 polymer ?
#
loop_
_entity_poly.entity_id
_entity_poly.type
_entity_poly.pdbx_seq_one_letter_code
_entity_poly.pdbx_strand_id
1 'polypeptide(L)'
;MSTSFGIAGSTQDSAVRKAKQLGVSRAYGDYHDLIADPDIDVVHNTTPNYLHFPVTMAALQAGKHVISDKPLAMTAEEGRKLRDAALEAKVAHVVTFNYRGNPLVQQARCMVAKGELGELRFVHGVYLQDWMTDPHVYSWRSDPLKGGTSSALGDIGSHWCDLVEHVSGATIEAVIADLSTTIPVRYTTGVSADAFSTDNSMKDNPVRVDGEDLASVLCVLRMALRALCRSARRCQATRTTCRGLWCGHVSEVETGAAERAVDRLP
;
A
#
# COMPACT_ATOMS: atom_id res chain seq x y z
N MET A 1 -33.90 -3.52 3.74
CA MET A 1 -32.79 -4.10 2.97
C MET A 1 -31.85 -4.76 3.95
N SER A 2 -31.70 -6.08 3.91
CA SER A 2 -30.67 -6.79 4.66
C SER A 2 -29.38 -6.79 3.85
N THR A 3 -28.28 -6.27 4.40
CA THR A 3 -26.97 -6.37 3.76
C THR A 3 -26.49 -7.81 3.82
N SER A 4 -26.21 -8.40 2.66
CA SER A 4 -25.60 -9.73 2.55
C SER A 4 -24.07 -9.62 2.63
N PHE A 5 -23.44 -10.48 3.43
CA PHE A 5 -21.98 -10.57 3.53
C PHE A 5 -21.54 -11.97 3.11
N GLY A 6 -20.42 -12.04 2.39
CA GLY A 6 -19.81 -13.27 1.92
C GLY A 6 -18.29 -13.21 2.02
N ILE A 7 -17.66 -14.37 2.22
CA ILE A 7 -16.19 -14.49 2.23
C ILE A 7 -15.76 -15.61 1.28
N ALA A 8 -14.85 -15.29 0.37
CA ALA A 8 -14.13 -16.27 -0.43
C ALA A 8 -12.80 -16.64 0.23
N GLY A 9 -12.47 -17.94 0.23
CA GLY A 9 -11.18 -18.47 0.67
C GLY A 9 -10.50 -19.25 -0.46
N SER A 10 -9.29 -19.76 -0.20
CA SER A 10 -8.59 -20.63 -1.16
C SER A 10 -9.17 -22.05 -1.24
N THR A 11 -10.02 -22.40 -0.28
CA THR A 11 -10.76 -23.65 -0.20
C THR A 11 -12.07 -23.42 0.55
N GLN A 12 -13.08 -24.27 0.32
CA GLN A 12 -14.35 -24.17 1.04
C GLN A 12 -14.16 -24.20 2.57
N ASP A 13 -13.27 -25.06 3.06
CA ASP A 13 -12.99 -25.18 4.50
C ASP A 13 -12.35 -23.91 5.07
N SER A 14 -11.41 -23.29 4.35
CA SER A 14 -10.79 -22.04 4.83
C SER A 14 -11.79 -20.89 4.85
N ALA A 15 -12.66 -20.80 3.84
CA ALA A 15 -13.75 -19.84 3.78
C ALA A 15 -14.74 -20.02 4.93
N VAL A 16 -15.21 -21.26 5.20
CA VAL A 16 -16.15 -21.56 6.29
C VAL A 16 -15.55 -21.23 7.64
N ARG A 17 -14.28 -21.57 7.88
CA ARG A 17 -13.57 -21.21 9.12
C ARG A 17 -13.54 -19.70 9.31
N LYS A 18 -13.18 -18.94 8.26
CA LYS A 18 -13.08 -17.48 8.34
C LYS A 18 -14.44 -16.81 8.48
N ALA A 19 -15.46 -17.30 7.78
CA ALA A 19 -16.84 -16.83 7.88
C ALA A 19 -17.37 -17.00 9.31
N LYS A 20 -17.13 -18.16 9.94
CA LYS A 20 -17.50 -18.39 11.35
C LYS A 20 -16.81 -17.42 12.30
N GLN A 21 -15.52 -17.15 12.10
CA GLN A 21 -14.75 -16.20 12.94
C GLN A 21 -15.28 -14.76 12.83
N LEU A 22 -15.73 -14.36 11.65
CA LEU A 22 -16.18 -12.99 11.37
C LEU A 22 -17.70 -12.82 11.48
N GLY A 23 -18.46 -13.88 11.77
CA GLY A 23 -19.91 -13.83 11.86
C GLY A 23 -20.60 -13.64 10.49
N VAL A 24 -19.98 -14.09 9.40
CA VAL A 24 -20.49 -13.98 8.04
C VAL A 24 -21.24 -15.26 7.66
N SER A 25 -22.41 -15.13 7.03
CA SER A 25 -23.32 -16.26 6.75
C SER A 25 -22.96 -17.04 5.49
N ARG A 26 -22.28 -16.43 4.51
CA ARG A 26 -21.91 -17.07 3.24
C ARG A 26 -20.40 -17.27 3.14
N ALA A 27 -19.99 -18.46 2.68
CA ALA A 27 -18.60 -18.84 2.51
C ALA A 27 -18.42 -19.55 1.16
N TYR A 28 -17.46 -19.09 0.37
CA TYR A 28 -17.20 -19.58 -0.99
C TYR A 28 -15.77 -20.13 -1.06
N GLY A 29 -15.62 -21.35 -1.57
CA GLY A 29 -14.31 -21.96 -1.80
C GLY A 29 -13.54 -21.42 -3.00
N ASP A 30 -14.21 -20.60 -3.83
CA ASP A 30 -13.67 -19.93 -5.00
C ASP A 30 -14.22 -18.50 -5.04
N TYR A 31 -13.39 -17.53 -5.44
CA TYR A 31 -13.83 -16.14 -5.59
C TYR A 31 -14.78 -15.97 -6.79
N HIS A 32 -14.72 -16.83 -7.80
CA HIS A 32 -15.64 -16.80 -8.93
C HIS A 32 -17.10 -17.04 -8.49
N ASP A 33 -17.31 -17.95 -7.53
CA ASP A 33 -18.65 -18.22 -6.98
C ASP A 33 -19.18 -17.00 -6.19
N LEU A 34 -18.31 -16.33 -5.44
CA LEU A 34 -18.66 -15.10 -4.73
C LEU A 34 -19.05 -13.98 -5.71
N ILE A 35 -18.30 -13.83 -6.80
CA ILE A 35 -18.55 -12.82 -7.84
C ILE A 35 -19.84 -13.13 -8.61
N ALA A 36 -20.14 -14.40 -8.84
CA ALA A 36 -21.35 -14.85 -9.54
C ALA A 36 -22.63 -14.70 -8.69
N ASP A 37 -22.52 -14.56 -7.37
CA ASP A 37 -23.67 -14.40 -6.48
C ASP A 37 -24.42 -13.07 -6.80
N PRO A 38 -25.71 -13.14 -7.16
CA PRO A 38 -26.48 -11.96 -7.50
C PRO A 38 -26.75 -11.03 -6.30
N ASP A 39 -26.62 -11.51 -5.06
CA ASP A 39 -26.83 -10.70 -3.85
C ASP A 39 -25.56 -9.96 -3.37
N ILE A 40 -24.43 -10.13 -4.08
CA ILE A 40 -23.17 -9.43 -3.78
C ILE A 40 -23.06 -8.22 -4.71
N ASP A 41 -23.14 -7.00 -4.16
CA ASP A 41 -23.00 -5.76 -4.94
C ASP A 41 -21.56 -5.24 -5.00
N VAL A 42 -20.77 -5.52 -3.95
CA VAL A 42 -19.43 -4.98 -3.73
C VAL A 42 -18.45 -6.10 -3.43
N VAL A 43 -17.34 -6.14 -4.14
CA VAL A 43 -16.21 -7.06 -3.91
C VAL A 43 -15.06 -6.28 -3.27
N HIS A 44 -14.68 -6.69 -2.06
CA HIS A 44 -13.46 -6.20 -1.40
C HIS A 44 -12.34 -7.23 -1.59
N ASN A 45 -11.44 -6.95 -2.51
CA ASN A 45 -10.32 -7.81 -2.84
C ASN A 45 -9.13 -7.54 -1.89
N THR A 46 -8.94 -8.41 -0.90
CA THR A 46 -7.84 -8.33 0.09
C THR A 46 -6.83 -9.48 -0.06
N THR A 47 -6.68 -10.00 -1.28
CA THR A 47 -5.74 -11.09 -1.55
C THR A 47 -4.28 -10.60 -1.58
N PRO A 48 -3.28 -11.47 -1.68
CA PRO A 48 -1.93 -11.05 -2.05
C PRO A 48 -1.86 -10.44 -3.47
N ASN A 49 -0.78 -9.69 -3.75
CA ASN A 49 -0.66 -8.86 -4.96
C ASN A 49 -0.87 -9.61 -6.28
N TYR A 50 -0.37 -10.84 -6.41
CA TYR A 50 -0.52 -11.64 -7.64
C TYR A 50 -1.98 -11.99 -7.98
N LEU A 51 -2.89 -11.90 -7.00
CA LEU A 51 -4.32 -12.14 -7.19
C LEU A 51 -5.12 -10.84 -7.40
N HIS A 52 -4.52 -9.66 -7.21
CA HIS A 52 -5.22 -8.39 -7.41
C HIS A 52 -5.78 -8.26 -8.82
N PHE A 53 -4.94 -8.51 -9.84
CA PHE A 53 -5.36 -8.40 -11.23
C PHE A 53 -6.51 -9.36 -11.60
N PRO A 54 -6.38 -10.69 -11.45
CA PRO A 54 -7.42 -11.61 -11.88
C PRO A 54 -8.73 -11.43 -11.12
N VAL A 55 -8.69 -11.22 -9.80
CA VAL A 55 -9.90 -11.08 -8.98
C VAL A 55 -10.59 -9.74 -9.26
N THR A 56 -9.85 -8.64 -9.31
CA THR A 56 -10.44 -7.31 -9.58
C THR A 56 -10.97 -7.23 -11.01
N MET A 57 -10.28 -7.80 -12.00
CA MET A 57 -10.77 -7.84 -13.38
C MET A 57 -12.09 -8.64 -13.46
N ALA A 58 -12.17 -9.82 -12.85
CA ALA A 58 -13.38 -10.63 -12.85
C ALA A 58 -14.57 -9.90 -12.20
N ALA A 59 -14.33 -9.19 -11.09
CA ALA A 59 -15.37 -8.42 -10.41
C ALA A 59 -15.87 -7.23 -11.26
N LEU A 60 -14.96 -6.51 -11.91
CA LEU A 60 -15.31 -5.41 -12.83
C LEU A 60 -16.11 -5.91 -14.03
N GLN A 61 -15.70 -7.02 -14.64
CA GLN A 61 -16.41 -7.65 -15.77
C GLN A 61 -17.80 -8.15 -15.40
N ALA A 62 -17.99 -8.57 -14.14
CA ALA A 62 -19.29 -8.95 -13.59
C ALA A 62 -20.15 -7.73 -13.16
N GLY A 63 -19.68 -6.50 -13.36
CA GLY A 63 -20.41 -5.29 -13.01
C GLY A 63 -20.54 -5.06 -11.50
N LYS A 64 -19.64 -5.63 -10.69
CA LYS A 64 -19.62 -5.42 -9.23
C LYS A 64 -18.82 -4.17 -8.89
N HIS A 65 -19.22 -3.44 -7.84
CA HIS A 65 -18.37 -2.41 -7.26
C HIS A 65 -17.11 -3.05 -6.65
N VAL A 66 -15.96 -2.38 -6.72
CA VAL A 66 -14.69 -2.96 -6.26
C VAL A 66 -13.95 -2.07 -5.27
N ILE A 67 -13.51 -2.68 -4.19
CA ILE A 67 -12.46 -2.15 -3.32
C ILE A 67 -11.27 -3.08 -3.47
N SER A 68 -10.16 -2.64 -4.06
CA SER A 68 -8.96 -3.45 -4.26
C SER A 68 -7.88 -3.05 -3.27
N ASP A 69 -7.22 -4.03 -2.66
CA ASP A 69 -6.04 -3.75 -1.85
C ASP A 69 -4.89 -3.17 -2.72
N LYS A 70 -3.94 -2.49 -2.09
CA LYS A 70 -2.75 -1.95 -2.76
C LYS A 70 -1.60 -2.97 -2.78
N PRO A 71 -0.59 -2.79 -3.66
CA PRO A 71 -0.65 -2.02 -4.90
C PRO A 71 -1.74 -2.58 -5.83
N LEU A 72 -2.34 -1.75 -6.69
CA LEU A 72 -3.48 -2.15 -7.53
C LEU A 72 -3.24 -3.42 -8.36
N ALA A 73 -2.00 -3.65 -8.79
CA ALA A 73 -1.58 -4.85 -9.50
C ALA A 73 -0.06 -5.05 -9.35
N MET A 74 0.46 -6.16 -9.89
CA MET A 74 1.89 -6.47 -9.87
C MET A 74 2.68 -5.60 -10.85
N THR A 75 2.03 -5.14 -11.93
CA THR A 75 2.65 -4.30 -12.95
C THR A 75 1.81 -3.07 -13.28
N ALA A 76 2.48 -2.03 -13.79
CA ALA A 76 1.80 -0.84 -14.30
C ALA A 76 0.90 -1.15 -15.50
N GLU A 77 1.24 -2.15 -16.32
CA GLU A 77 0.41 -2.56 -17.46
C GLU A 77 -0.91 -3.17 -17.00
N GLU A 78 -0.86 -4.10 -16.05
CA GLU A 78 -2.06 -4.66 -15.40
C GLU A 78 -2.90 -3.56 -14.74
N GLY A 79 -2.25 -2.62 -14.03
CA GLY A 79 -2.94 -1.48 -13.43
C GLY A 79 -3.69 -0.61 -14.46
N ARG A 80 -3.11 -0.37 -15.65
CA ARG A 80 -3.79 0.35 -16.74
C ARG A 80 -4.99 -0.43 -17.28
N LYS A 81 -4.85 -1.75 -17.46
CA LYS A 81 -5.96 -2.62 -17.89
C LYS A 81 -7.12 -2.58 -16.89
N LEU A 82 -6.84 -2.62 -15.58
CA LEU A 82 -7.88 -2.50 -14.54
C LEU A 82 -8.54 -1.13 -14.53
N ARG A 83 -7.76 -0.05 -14.70
CA ARG A 83 -8.30 1.30 -14.84
C ARG A 83 -9.27 1.38 -16.02
N ASP A 84 -8.87 0.87 -17.17
CA ASP A 84 -9.68 0.94 -18.40
C ASP A 84 -10.97 0.11 -18.25
N ALA A 85 -10.88 -1.10 -17.68
CA ALA A 85 -12.04 -1.94 -17.36
C ALA A 85 -12.98 -1.26 -16.35
N ALA A 86 -12.45 -0.57 -15.34
CA ALA A 86 -13.26 0.13 -14.36
C ALA A 86 -14.01 1.33 -14.96
N LEU A 87 -13.39 2.05 -15.90
CA LEU A 87 -14.03 3.13 -16.65
C LEU A 87 -15.15 2.59 -17.56
N GLU A 88 -14.96 1.42 -18.17
CA GLU A 88 -15.97 0.76 -19.02
C GLU A 88 -17.15 0.23 -18.22
N ALA A 89 -16.90 -0.44 -17.09
CA ALA A 89 -17.91 -1.06 -16.25
C ALA A 89 -18.86 -0.04 -15.58
N LYS A 90 -18.47 1.24 -15.46
CA LYS A 90 -19.25 2.31 -14.83
C LYS A 90 -19.68 2.00 -13.39
N VAL A 91 -18.83 1.26 -12.67
CA VAL A 91 -19.02 0.91 -11.26
C VAL A 91 -18.06 1.71 -10.37
N ALA A 92 -18.46 1.95 -9.12
CA ALA A 92 -17.56 2.45 -8.10
C ALA A 92 -16.35 1.51 -7.93
N HIS A 93 -15.16 2.10 -7.92
CA HIS A 93 -13.89 1.41 -7.76
C HIS A 93 -12.95 2.25 -6.89
N VAL A 94 -12.29 1.62 -5.93
CA VAL A 94 -11.36 2.26 -4.99
C VAL A 94 -10.15 1.35 -4.74
N VAL A 95 -8.97 1.96 -4.61
CA VAL A 95 -7.77 1.30 -4.08
C VAL A 95 -7.58 1.71 -2.62
N THR A 96 -7.24 0.78 -1.74
CA THR A 96 -7.14 0.98 -0.28
C THR A 96 -5.88 1.74 0.15
N PHE A 97 -5.64 2.93 -0.39
CA PHE A 97 -4.70 3.87 0.20
C PHE A 97 -5.31 4.53 1.45
N ASN A 98 -5.51 3.71 2.48
CA ASN A 98 -6.30 4.03 3.68
C ASN A 98 -5.71 5.18 4.51
N TYR A 99 -4.41 5.46 4.41
CA TYR A 99 -3.80 6.61 5.09
C TYR A 99 -4.40 7.95 4.67
N ARG A 100 -4.99 8.04 3.46
CA ARG A 100 -5.82 9.19 3.07
C ARG A 100 -6.93 9.46 4.08
N GLY A 101 -7.50 8.43 4.71
CA GLY A 101 -8.59 8.55 5.68
C GLY A 101 -8.18 9.15 7.03
N ASN A 102 -6.90 9.36 7.31
CA ASN A 102 -6.46 9.97 8.55
C ASN A 102 -6.92 11.45 8.63
N PRO A 103 -7.62 11.87 9.71
CA PRO A 103 -8.09 13.25 9.85
C PRO A 103 -6.99 14.31 9.71
N LEU A 104 -5.76 14.01 10.18
CA LEU A 104 -4.62 14.92 10.05
C LEU A 104 -4.14 15.05 8.60
N VAL A 105 -4.20 13.97 7.82
CA VAL A 105 -3.91 14.00 6.37
C VAL A 105 -4.97 14.83 5.64
N GLN A 106 -6.25 14.66 5.99
CA GLN A 106 -7.33 15.46 5.42
C GLN A 106 -7.21 16.95 5.78
N GLN A 107 -6.83 17.26 7.02
CA GLN A 107 -6.56 18.64 7.44
C GLN A 107 -5.40 19.25 6.65
N ALA A 108 -4.27 18.53 6.52
CA ALA A 108 -3.12 19.01 5.74
C ALA A 108 -3.51 19.32 4.29
N ARG A 109 -4.25 18.41 3.64
CA ARG A 109 -4.79 18.62 2.29
C ARG A 109 -5.69 19.86 2.21
N CYS A 110 -6.58 20.06 3.18
CA CYS A 110 -7.46 21.22 3.24
C CYS A 110 -6.66 22.53 3.36
N MET A 111 -5.63 22.56 4.20
CA MET A 111 -4.76 23.74 4.39
C MET A 111 -3.99 24.08 3.12
N VAL A 112 -3.43 23.07 2.44
CA VAL A 112 -2.78 23.24 1.12
C VAL A 112 -3.76 23.79 0.09
N ALA A 113 -4.95 23.17 -0.03
CA ALA A 113 -5.96 23.58 -1.01
C ALA A 113 -6.48 25.01 -0.77
N LYS A 114 -6.50 25.47 0.49
CA LYS A 114 -6.87 26.85 0.86
C LYS A 114 -5.71 27.86 0.72
N GLY A 115 -4.51 27.40 0.39
CA GLY A 115 -3.32 28.25 0.28
C GLY A 115 -2.79 28.74 1.62
N GLU A 116 -3.19 28.15 2.75
CA GLU A 116 -2.76 28.55 4.10
C GLU A 116 -1.25 28.37 4.31
N LEU A 117 -0.64 27.46 3.55
CA LEU A 117 0.80 27.17 3.58
C LEU A 117 1.59 27.93 2.49
N GLY A 118 0.93 28.75 1.67
CA GLY A 118 1.57 29.37 0.51
C GLY A 118 2.02 28.34 -0.54
N GLU A 119 3.04 28.69 -1.32
CA GLU A 119 3.60 27.80 -2.34
C GLU A 119 4.49 26.73 -1.68
N LEU A 120 4.15 25.46 -1.90
CA LEU A 120 4.96 24.32 -1.46
C LEU A 120 6.26 24.29 -2.25
N ARG A 121 7.41 24.20 -1.56
CA ARG A 121 8.74 24.14 -2.19
C ARG A 121 9.37 22.76 -2.09
N PHE A 122 9.18 22.11 -0.95
CA PHE A 122 9.73 20.79 -0.68
C PHE A 122 8.78 19.97 0.19
N VAL A 123 8.62 18.68 -0.14
CA VAL A 123 7.85 17.72 0.67
C VAL A 123 8.72 16.52 1.00
N HIS A 124 8.92 16.24 2.27
CA HIS A 124 9.68 15.09 2.74
C HIS A 124 8.77 14.16 3.53
N GLY A 125 8.91 12.86 3.35
CA GLY A 125 8.33 11.91 4.29
C GLY A 125 8.98 10.55 4.28
N VAL A 126 8.65 9.79 5.32
CA VAL A 126 9.25 8.48 5.57
C VAL A 126 8.19 7.46 5.95
N TYR A 127 8.37 6.24 5.49
CA TYR A 127 7.65 5.07 5.97
C TYR A 127 8.67 4.05 6.45
N LEU A 128 8.78 3.92 7.77
CA LEU A 128 9.77 3.06 8.43
C LEU A 128 9.06 1.90 9.15
N GLN A 129 9.56 0.69 8.94
CA GLN A 129 9.11 -0.55 9.56
C GLN A 129 10.33 -1.39 9.98
N ASP A 130 10.13 -2.39 10.83
CA ASP A 130 11.17 -3.31 11.30
C ASP A 130 10.76 -4.80 11.26
N TRP A 131 9.51 -5.11 10.87
CA TRP A 131 8.94 -6.46 10.98
C TRP A 131 9.62 -7.53 10.08
N MET A 132 10.41 -7.11 9.08
CA MET A 132 11.19 -8.02 8.21
C MET A 132 12.71 -7.93 8.45
N THR A 133 13.15 -7.37 9.57
CA THR A 133 14.59 -7.26 9.90
C THR A 133 15.21 -8.59 10.32
N ASP A 134 14.40 -9.56 10.76
CA ASP A 134 14.83 -10.93 11.04
C ASP A 134 14.91 -11.72 9.72
N PRO A 135 16.07 -12.33 9.38
CA PRO A 135 16.21 -13.15 8.17
C PRO A 135 15.34 -14.42 8.18
N HIS A 136 14.83 -14.87 9.33
CA HIS A 136 13.92 -16.02 9.41
C HIS A 136 12.45 -15.66 9.13
N VAL A 137 12.15 -14.37 8.91
CA VAL A 137 10.82 -13.93 8.45
C VAL A 137 10.80 -13.97 6.92
N TYR A 138 10.04 -14.95 6.39
CA TYR A 138 9.77 -15.11 4.96
C TYR A 138 8.25 -15.10 4.70
N SER A 139 7.82 -14.29 3.75
CA SER A 139 6.40 -14.12 3.37
C SER A 139 6.27 -14.09 1.85
N TRP A 140 5.03 -14.18 1.34
CA TRP A 140 4.75 -13.93 -0.08
C TRP A 140 5.26 -12.58 -0.57
N ARG A 141 5.43 -11.61 0.34
CA ARG A 141 6.03 -10.29 0.05
C ARG A 141 7.51 -10.35 -0.31
N SER A 142 8.20 -11.44 0.02
CA SER A 142 9.61 -11.70 -0.34
C SER A 142 9.74 -12.46 -1.65
N ASP A 143 8.64 -13.02 -2.16
CA ASP A 143 8.60 -13.80 -3.39
C ASP A 143 8.19 -12.86 -4.55
N PRO A 144 9.07 -12.58 -5.53
CA PRO A 144 8.75 -11.66 -6.62
C PRO A 144 7.59 -12.13 -7.49
N LEU A 145 7.29 -13.44 -7.51
CA LEU A 145 6.15 -13.99 -8.24
C LEU A 145 4.82 -13.73 -7.54
N LYS A 146 4.84 -13.48 -6.23
CA LYS A 146 3.63 -13.25 -5.43
C LYS A 146 3.46 -11.81 -4.99
N GLY A 147 4.56 -11.14 -4.64
CA GLY A 147 4.60 -9.78 -4.12
C GLY A 147 4.94 -8.70 -5.15
N GLY A 148 5.58 -9.09 -6.25
CA GLY A 148 6.04 -8.18 -7.29
C GLY A 148 7.54 -7.95 -7.20
N THR A 149 8.09 -7.34 -8.25
CA THR A 149 9.53 -7.05 -8.33
C THR A 149 9.98 -6.00 -7.31
N SER A 150 9.07 -5.09 -6.93
CA SER A 150 9.30 -4.09 -5.89
C SER A 150 8.70 -4.55 -4.58
N SER A 151 9.52 -4.55 -3.53
CA SER A 151 9.17 -4.98 -2.18
C SER A 151 8.81 -3.77 -1.31
N ALA A 152 9.78 -3.10 -0.66
CA ALA A 152 9.47 -2.01 0.26
C ALA A 152 8.83 -0.80 -0.44
N LEU A 153 9.28 -0.41 -1.64
CA LEU A 153 8.70 0.71 -2.38
C LEU A 153 7.27 0.38 -2.85
N GLY A 154 7.04 -0.81 -3.39
CA GLY A 154 5.71 -1.25 -3.85
C GLY A 154 4.71 -1.39 -2.70
N ASP A 155 5.14 -1.91 -1.56
CA ASP A 155 4.28 -2.12 -0.40
C ASP A 155 4.05 -0.81 0.37
N ILE A 156 5.08 -0.21 0.96
CA ILE A 156 4.92 0.94 1.85
C ILE A 156 5.23 2.28 1.17
N GLY A 157 6.13 2.30 0.19
CA GLY A 157 6.42 3.52 -0.56
C GLY A 157 5.27 3.98 -1.46
N SER A 158 4.44 3.05 -1.94
CA SER A 158 3.24 3.36 -2.72
C SER A 158 2.25 4.19 -1.90
N HIS A 159 2.11 3.94 -0.59
CA HIS A 159 1.33 4.81 0.30
C HIS A 159 1.89 6.21 0.38
N TRP A 160 3.22 6.37 0.40
CA TRP A 160 3.81 7.70 0.43
C TRP A 160 3.58 8.44 -0.90
N CYS A 161 3.77 7.76 -2.04
CA CYS A 161 3.50 8.33 -3.37
C CYS A 161 2.05 8.80 -3.48
N ASP A 162 1.12 7.96 -3.00
CA ASP A 162 -0.29 8.29 -2.92
C ASP A 162 -0.57 9.52 -2.04
N LEU A 163 0.01 9.56 -0.83
CA LEU A 163 -0.21 10.65 0.12
C LEU A 163 0.34 11.98 -0.37
N VAL A 164 1.53 11.99 -1.00
CA VAL A 164 2.12 13.25 -1.48
C VAL A 164 1.27 13.87 -2.57
N GLU A 165 0.76 13.07 -3.53
CA GLU A 165 -0.16 13.56 -4.56
C GLU A 165 -1.51 13.98 -3.95
N HIS A 166 -2.06 13.20 -3.02
CA HIS A 166 -3.34 13.51 -2.36
C HIS A 166 -3.30 14.81 -1.55
N VAL A 167 -2.24 15.03 -0.77
CA VAL A 167 -2.09 16.23 0.09
C VAL A 167 -1.70 17.45 -0.72
N SER A 168 -0.75 17.32 -1.65
CA SER A 168 -0.26 18.48 -2.42
C SER A 168 -1.19 18.87 -3.58
N GLY A 169 -1.99 17.93 -4.09
CA GLY A 169 -2.73 18.10 -5.35
C GLY A 169 -1.84 18.04 -6.60
N ALA A 170 -0.53 17.83 -6.44
CA ALA A 170 0.41 17.69 -7.54
C ALA A 170 0.52 16.24 -8.02
N THR A 171 1.18 16.03 -9.16
CA THR A 171 1.41 14.70 -9.75
C THR A 171 2.90 14.44 -9.89
N ILE A 172 3.36 13.22 -9.56
CA ILE A 172 4.74 12.78 -9.75
C ILE A 172 5.02 12.63 -11.26
N GLU A 173 6.04 13.33 -11.76
CA GLU A 173 6.41 13.32 -13.18
C GLU A 173 7.69 12.56 -13.46
N ALA A 174 8.64 12.63 -12.54
CA ALA A 174 9.94 12.01 -12.68
C ALA A 174 10.47 11.59 -11.31
N VAL A 175 11.29 10.55 -11.30
CA VAL A 175 11.91 10.03 -10.09
C VAL A 175 13.38 9.71 -10.31
N ILE A 176 14.17 9.84 -9.24
CA ILE A 176 15.50 9.24 -9.11
C ILE A 176 15.45 8.38 -7.86
N ALA A 177 15.76 7.09 -8.00
CA ALA A 177 15.63 6.11 -6.92
C ALA A 177 16.96 5.41 -6.65
N ASP A 178 17.23 5.18 -5.37
CA ASP A 178 18.26 4.28 -4.87
C ASP A 178 17.58 3.17 -4.07
N LEU A 179 17.75 1.93 -4.51
CA LEU A 179 17.10 0.73 -3.98
C LEU A 179 18.15 -0.23 -3.45
N SER A 180 17.94 -0.76 -2.26
CA SER A 180 18.91 -1.65 -1.61
C SER A 180 18.24 -2.84 -0.95
N THR A 181 18.74 -4.03 -1.25
CA THR A 181 18.47 -5.26 -0.51
C THR A 181 19.52 -5.40 0.58
N THR A 182 19.10 -5.26 1.83
CA THR A 182 19.99 -5.30 2.99
C THR A 182 20.08 -6.69 3.61
N ILE A 183 19.07 -7.53 3.37
CA ILE A 183 19.01 -8.92 3.83
C ILE A 183 18.82 -9.79 2.58
N PRO A 184 19.91 -10.14 1.86
CA PRO A 184 19.83 -10.81 0.56
C PRO A 184 19.45 -12.30 0.66
N VAL A 185 19.51 -12.89 1.85
CA VAL A 185 19.14 -14.28 2.11
C VAL A 185 18.18 -14.31 3.28
N ARG A 186 17.02 -14.93 3.06
CA ARG A 186 16.01 -15.21 4.08
C ARG A 186 15.83 -16.71 4.23
N TYR A 187 15.29 -17.16 5.35
CA TYR A 187 15.04 -18.58 5.62
C TYR A 187 13.55 -18.88 5.63
N THR A 188 13.15 -19.95 4.96
CA THR A 188 11.76 -20.40 4.92
C THR A 188 11.67 -21.86 5.34
N THR A 189 10.56 -22.22 6.00
CA THR A 189 10.19 -23.61 6.31
C THR A 189 9.61 -24.36 5.10
N GLY A 190 9.46 -23.69 3.94
CA GLY A 190 8.86 -24.27 2.72
C GLY A 190 7.33 -24.14 2.66
N VAL A 191 6.70 -23.63 3.72
CA VAL A 191 5.29 -23.22 3.74
C VAL A 191 5.29 -21.69 3.80
N SER A 192 4.53 -20.99 2.94
CA SER A 192 4.38 -19.54 3.10
C SER A 192 3.60 -19.29 4.39
N ALA A 193 4.32 -19.00 5.46
CA ALA A 193 3.73 -18.64 6.73
C ALA A 193 2.95 -17.32 6.58
N ASP A 194 1.83 -17.22 7.29
CA ASP A 194 1.20 -15.92 7.54
C ASP A 194 2.24 -15.01 8.22
N ALA A 195 2.23 -13.72 7.90
CA ALA A 195 3.27 -12.76 8.34
C ALA A 195 3.37 -12.53 9.87
N PHE A 196 2.70 -13.36 10.69
CA PHE A 196 2.64 -13.31 12.15
C PHE A 196 2.52 -14.71 12.82
N SER A 197 2.84 -15.82 12.13
CA SER A 197 2.75 -17.16 12.75
C SER A 197 3.92 -17.45 13.70
N THR A 198 3.65 -18.14 14.81
CA THR A 198 4.63 -18.46 15.87
C THR A 198 5.24 -19.86 15.79
N ASP A 199 5.02 -20.62 14.71
CA ASP A 199 5.57 -21.97 14.57
C ASP A 199 7.03 -21.93 14.09
N ASN A 200 7.92 -22.44 14.93
CA ASN A 200 9.38 -22.35 14.81
C ASN A 200 10.02 -23.70 14.44
N SER A 201 9.25 -24.63 13.84
CA SER A 201 9.76 -25.95 13.45
C SER A 201 10.71 -25.85 12.24
N MET A 202 12.01 -25.78 12.56
CA MET A 202 13.10 -25.46 11.65
C MET A 202 13.40 -26.53 10.59
N LYS A 203 13.16 -26.16 9.32
CA LYS A 203 14.05 -26.50 8.21
C LYS A 203 14.39 -25.19 7.52
N ASP A 204 15.52 -24.60 7.88
CA ASP A 204 15.98 -23.32 7.35
C ASP A 204 16.49 -23.49 5.92
N ASN A 205 15.57 -23.50 4.94
CA ASN A 205 15.95 -23.46 3.54
C ASN A 205 16.31 -22.01 3.17
N PRO A 206 17.57 -21.70 2.80
CA PRO A 206 17.95 -20.36 2.41
C PRO A 206 17.33 -20.01 1.06
N VAL A 207 16.71 -18.83 0.98
CA VAL A 207 16.12 -18.27 -0.23
C VAL A 207 16.77 -16.92 -0.47
N ARG A 208 17.35 -16.75 -1.66
CA ARG A 208 17.83 -15.46 -2.10
C ARG A 208 16.64 -14.56 -2.44
N VAL A 209 16.68 -13.33 -1.97
CA VAL A 209 15.67 -12.30 -2.28
C VAL A 209 16.34 -11.15 -3.01
N ASP A 210 15.69 -10.70 -4.08
CA ASP A 210 16.21 -9.61 -4.92
C ASP A 210 15.38 -8.32 -4.76
N GLY A 211 14.26 -8.38 -4.03
CA GLY A 211 13.45 -7.21 -3.70
C GLY A 211 14.14 -6.29 -2.70
N GLU A 212 13.89 -4.99 -2.80
CA GLU A 212 14.48 -3.98 -1.94
C GLU A 212 13.87 -3.98 -0.52
N ASP A 213 14.74 -3.90 0.50
CA ASP A 213 14.33 -3.65 1.89
C ASP A 213 14.31 -2.14 2.19
N LEU A 214 15.10 -1.37 1.45
CA LEU A 214 15.26 0.08 1.55
C LEU A 214 15.08 0.72 0.18
N ALA A 215 14.31 1.80 0.12
CA ALA A 215 14.15 2.64 -1.05
C ALA A 215 14.22 4.12 -0.65
N SER A 216 15.12 4.87 -1.29
CA SER A 216 15.15 6.34 -1.24
C SER A 216 14.81 6.88 -2.62
N VAL A 217 13.74 7.67 -2.71
CA VAL A 217 13.22 8.15 -4.00
C VAL A 217 13.06 9.67 -3.95
N LEU A 218 13.80 10.38 -4.81
CA LEU A 218 13.57 11.79 -5.08
C LEU A 218 12.54 11.90 -6.20
N CYS A 219 11.46 12.65 -5.98
CA CYS A 219 10.37 12.88 -6.92
C CYS A 219 10.36 14.34 -7.38
N VAL A 220 10.07 14.54 -8.67
CA VAL A 220 9.70 15.84 -9.24
C VAL A 220 8.19 15.85 -9.42
N LEU A 221 7.53 16.88 -8.89
CA LEU A 221 6.09 17.05 -8.92
C LEU A 221 5.70 18.17 -9.90
N ARG A 222 4.71 17.91 -10.77
CA ARG A 222 4.12 18.92 -11.68
C ARG A 222 3.51 20.03 -10.81
N MET A 223 4.10 21.24 -10.91
CA MET A 223 3.98 22.46 -10.08
C MET A 223 5.35 22.97 -9.55
N ALA A 224 6.49 22.49 -10.10
CA ALA A 224 7.85 22.90 -9.74
C ALA A 224 8.25 22.60 -8.27
N LEU A 225 7.62 21.57 -7.69
CA LEU A 225 7.84 21.09 -6.33
C LEU A 225 8.79 19.88 -6.36
N ARG A 226 9.73 19.81 -5.41
CA ARG A 226 10.59 18.63 -5.19
C ARG A 226 10.10 17.85 -3.97
N ALA A 227 10.17 16.53 -4.01
CA ALA A 227 9.82 15.72 -2.85
C ALA A 227 10.80 14.56 -2.63
N LEU A 228 11.03 14.17 -1.39
CA LEU A 228 11.87 13.02 -1.04
C LEU A 228 11.04 12.00 -0.25
N CYS A 229 11.00 10.77 -0.75
CA CYS A 229 10.45 9.61 -0.07
C CYS A 229 11.58 8.74 0.47
N ARG A 230 11.51 8.32 1.72
CA ARG A 230 12.29 7.17 2.21
C ARG A 230 11.37 6.10 2.75
N SER A 231 11.42 4.92 2.15
CA SER A 231 10.71 3.73 2.61
C SER A 231 11.73 2.70 3.07
N ALA A 232 11.60 2.24 4.31
CA ALA A 232 12.56 1.30 4.89
C ALA A 232 11.85 0.24 5.73
N ARG A 233 12.21 -1.04 5.52
CA ARG A 233 11.83 -2.14 6.42
C ARG A 233 12.89 -2.43 7.49
N ARG A 234 13.87 -1.55 7.66
CA ARG A 234 14.89 -1.61 8.72
C ARG A 234 15.07 -0.24 9.38
N CYS A 235 14.56 -0.09 10.61
CA CYS A 235 14.88 1.03 11.50
C CYS A 235 15.31 0.47 12.88
N GLN A 236 16.61 0.24 13.08
CA GLN A 236 17.16 -0.09 14.40
C GLN A 236 17.66 1.20 15.04
N ALA A 237 16.77 1.95 15.68
CA ALA A 237 17.16 2.84 16.76
C ALA A 237 17.18 2.02 18.06
N THR A 238 18.25 2.14 18.85
CA THR A 238 18.37 1.50 20.17
C THR A 238 17.14 1.83 21.04
N ARG A 239 16.72 0.86 21.88
CA ARG A 239 15.46 0.83 22.66
C ARG A 239 15.14 2.06 23.54
N THR A 240 15.98 3.09 23.56
CA THR A 240 15.82 4.31 24.36
C THR A 240 15.34 5.53 23.53
N THR A 241 15.42 5.50 22.19
CA THR A 241 15.01 6.63 21.32
C THR A 241 13.71 6.41 20.55
N CYS A 242 13.17 5.20 20.50
CA CYS A 242 11.83 4.92 19.94
C CYS A 242 10.74 4.92 21.03
N ARG A 243 10.54 6.06 21.70
CA ARG A 243 9.26 6.35 22.36
C ARG A 243 8.56 7.44 21.54
N GLY A 244 7.63 7.02 20.66
CA GLY A 244 6.64 7.93 20.07
C GLY A 244 6.81 8.31 18.60
N LEU A 245 7.50 7.54 17.75
CA LEU A 245 7.50 7.79 16.31
C LEU A 245 6.30 7.10 15.64
N TRP A 246 5.28 7.91 15.39
CA TRP A 246 4.08 7.59 14.64
C TRP A 246 4.44 7.22 13.18
N CYS A 247 3.95 6.08 12.72
CA CYS A 247 4.22 5.50 11.41
C CYS A 247 3.34 6.18 10.33
N GLY A 248 3.97 6.73 9.28
CA GLY A 248 3.30 7.46 8.20
C GLY A 248 3.24 8.97 8.45
N HIS A 249 4.35 9.69 8.23
CA HIS A 249 4.36 11.14 8.20
C HIS A 249 4.98 11.66 6.90
N VAL A 250 4.31 12.64 6.29
CA VAL A 250 5.01 13.76 5.65
C VAL A 250 5.69 14.48 6.80
N SER A 251 7.00 14.32 6.94
CA SER A 251 7.75 14.79 8.09
C SER A 251 7.96 16.29 8.05
N GLU A 252 8.16 16.87 6.86
CA GLU A 252 8.45 18.29 6.69
C GLU A 252 7.89 18.79 5.35
N VAL A 253 7.22 19.95 5.39
CA VAL A 253 6.79 20.71 4.22
C VAL A 253 7.45 22.08 4.32
N GLU A 254 8.43 22.37 3.47
CA GLU A 254 9.03 23.70 3.43
C GLU A 254 8.19 24.61 2.53
N THR A 255 7.85 25.77 3.07
CA THR A 255 7.01 26.78 2.41
C THR A 255 7.83 28.05 2.18
N GLY A 256 7.59 28.75 1.08
CA GLY A 256 8.29 30.00 0.76
C GLY A 256 7.85 31.23 1.58
N ALA A 257 7.22 31.07 2.75
CA ALA A 257 6.58 32.17 3.48
C ALA A 257 7.54 33.05 4.32
N ALA A 258 8.81 33.14 3.95
CA ALA A 258 9.81 33.93 4.66
C ALA A 258 10.47 34.99 3.75
N GLU A 259 9.68 35.89 3.13
CA GLU A 259 10.25 37.09 2.48
C GLU A 259 9.23 38.19 2.13
N ARG A 260 8.19 38.40 2.96
CA ARG A 260 7.26 39.55 2.79
C ARG A 260 7.16 40.47 4.02
N ALA A 261 8.20 40.49 4.85
CA ALA A 261 8.24 41.31 6.07
C ALA A 261 9.38 42.36 6.11
N VAL A 262 10.11 42.59 5.01
CA VAL A 262 11.23 43.57 4.99
C VAL A 262 10.87 44.91 4.34
N ASP A 263 9.77 45.00 3.57
CA ASP A 263 9.39 46.25 2.86
C ASP A 263 8.32 47.10 3.57
N ARG A 264 8.12 46.94 4.87
CA ARG A 264 7.26 47.84 5.67
C ARG A 264 7.84 48.14 7.04
N LEU A 265 8.87 48.98 7.06
CA LEU A 265 9.16 49.86 8.19
C LEU A 265 9.30 51.29 7.63
N PRO A 266 8.82 52.31 8.37
CA PRO A 266 8.66 53.69 7.88
C PRO A 266 9.97 54.40 7.54
#